data_AF-A0A1U7TLE1-F1
#
_entry.id   AF-A0A1U7TLE1-F1
#
_cell.length_a   1.000
_cell.length_b   1.000
_cell.length_c   1.000
_cell.angle_alpha   90.00
_cell.angle_beta   90.00
_cell.angle_gamma   90.00
#
_symmetry.space_group_name_H-M   'P 1'
#
loop_
_entity.id
_entity.type
_entity.pdbx_description
1 polymer ?
#
loop_
_entity_poly.entity_id
_entity_poly.type
_entity_poly.pdbx_seq_one_letter_code
_entity_poly.pdbx_strand_id
1 'polypeptide(L)'
;MAVEELQSIIKRCQILEEQDFKEEDFGLFQLAGQRCIEEGHINQLLEIIQNEKNKVIIKNMGWNLVGPVVRHLLCNDKEDDKRKVYSLMLDLLVELCNPKELLLGLLELIEEPSGKQISQIILLLLQPLQTVIQKLHNKPYSVGLALSTLWSQLSLLPVPYSKEQIQTDDYGLCQCCKALIEFIKPFVEEVSNNKENSLENENEKLKDELLKFCFKSLKSPLLTAQFIEQSEAAGGDPLRYFASEII
;
A
#
# COMPACT_ATOMS: atom_id res chain seq x y z
N MET A 1 20.10 -6.90 -22.18
CA MET A 1 20.14 -5.57 -22.84
C MET A 1 19.46 -4.51 -21.97
N ALA A 2 18.35 -4.85 -21.29
CA ALA A 2 17.65 -3.90 -20.41
C ALA A 2 18.52 -3.30 -19.27
N VAL A 3 19.40 -4.11 -18.66
CA VAL A 3 20.29 -3.62 -17.58
C VAL A 3 21.27 -2.55 -18.09
N GLU A 4 21.79 -2.70 -19.30
CA GLU A 4 22.73 -1.73 -19.89
C GLU A 4 22.01 -0.42 -20.24
N GLU A 5 20.77 -0.51 -20.74
CA GLU A 5 19.90 0.64 -21.00
C GLU A 5 19.64 1.41 -19.69
N LEU A 6 19.22 0.72 -18.63
CA LEU A 6 19.00 1.32 -17.32
C LEU A 6 20.27 1.96 -16.77
N GLN A 7 21.42 1.30 -16.87
CA GLN A 7 22.70 1.85 -16.43
C GLN A 7 23.11 3.10 -17.22
N SER A 8 22.82 3.13 -18.52
CA SER A 8 23.05 4.31 -19.37
C SER A 8 22.21 5.51 -18.90
N ILE A 9 20.93 5.27 -18.60
CA ILE A 9 20.01 6.28 -18.06
C ILE A 9 20.52 6.77 -16.69
N ILE A 10 20.85 5.86 -15.78
CA ILE A 10 21.40 6.20 -14.46
C ILE A 10 22.66 7.05 -14.59
N LYS A 11 23.62 6.66 -15.42
CA LYS A 11 24.87 7.43 -15.62
C LYS A 11 24.60 8.84 -16.17
N ARG A 12 23.63 9.00 -17.05
CA ARG A 12 23.21 10.31 -17.54
C ARG A 12 22.61 11.15 -16.41
N CYS A 13 21.70 10.58 -15.63
CA CYS A 13 21.05 11.29 -14.52
C CYS A 13 21.99 11.58 -13.35
N GLN A 14 23.06 10.80 -13.16
CA GLN A 14 24.08 11.05 -12.11
C GLN A 14 24.84 12.37 -12.29
N ILE A 15 24.89 12.90 -13.52
CA ILE A 15 25.60 14.15 -13.85
C ILE A 15 24.68 15.37 -13.65
N LEU A 16 23.37 15.14 -13.59
CA LEU A 16 22.36 16.19 -13.45
C LEU A 16 22.13 16.52 -11.97
N GLU A 17 21.71 17.76 -11.70
CA GLU A 17 21.16 18.13 -10.40
C GLU A 17 19.70 17.69 -10.28
N GLU A 18 19.19 17.51 -9.05
CA GLU A 18 17.82 17.04 -8.78
C GLU A 18 16.74 17.91 -9.45
N GLN A 19 17.00 19.21 -9.58
CA GLN A 19 16.12 20.19 -10.22
C GLN A 19 16.08 20.11 -11.76
N ASP A 20 17.08 19.45 -12.37
CA ASP A 20 17.22 19.36 -13.82
C ASP A 20 16.61 18.07 -14.40
N PHE A 21 16.07 17.20 -13.54
CA PHE A 21 15.35 16.00 -13.99
C PHE A 21 14.10 16.37 -14.78
N LYS A 22 14.00 15.84 -15.99
CA LYS A 22 12.86 16.03 -16.89
C LYS A 22 11.89 14.89 -16.78
N GLU A 23 10.63 15.14 -17.08
CA GLU A 23 9.57 14.12 -17.12
C GLU A 23 9.96 12.89 -17.98
N GLU A 24 10.62 13.12 -19.11
CA GLU A 24 11.16 12.07 -19.98
C GLU A 24 12.14 11.13 -19.24
N ASP A 25 12.92 11.64 -18.29
CA ASP A 25 13.87 10.86 -17.52
C ASP A 25 13.16 9.84 -16.61
N PHE A 26 12.03 10.24 -16.01
CA PHE A 26 11.19 9.36 -15.19
C PHE A 26 10.58 8.24 -16.04
N GLY A 27 10.04 8.59 -17.21
CA GLY A 27 9.45 7.61 -18.13
C GLY A 27 10.47 6.62 -18.68
N LEU A 28 11.66 7.10 -19.08
CA LEU A 28 12.75 6.22 -19.55
C LEU A 28 13.24 5.29 -18.43
N PHE A 29 13.42 5.82 -17.21
CA PHE A 29 13.80 5.02 -16.05
C PHE A 29 12.76 3.93 -15.73
N GLN A 30 11.48 4.29 -15.75
CA GLN A 30 10.37 3.34 -15.55
C GLN A 30 10.40 2.22 -16.58
N LEU A 31 10.48 2.55 -17.87
CA LEU A 31 10.47 1.58 -18.96
C LEU A 31 11.68 0.64 -18.89
N ALA A 32 12.88 1.17 -18.69
CA ALA A 32 14.08 0.36 -18.59
C ALA A 32 14.08 -0.54 -17.35
N GLY A 33 13.62 -0.02 -16.21
CA GLY A 33 13.50 -0.80 -14.98
C GLY A 33 12.41 -1.88 -15.07
N GLN A 34 11.28 -1.59 -15.71
CA GLN A 34 10.24 -2.58 -16.00
C GLN A 34 10.78 -3.70 -16.89
N ARG A 35 11.51 -3.39 -17.96
CA ARG A 35 12.17 -4.40 -18.80
C ARG A 35 13.17 -5.24 -18.01
N CYS A 36 13.91 -4.65 -17.09
CA CYS A 36 14.81 -5.42 -16.22
C CYS A 36 14.05 -6.44 -15.38
N ILE A 37 12.87 -6.07 -14.86
CA ILE A 37 12.02 -6.97 -14.09
C ILE A 37 11.46 -8.10 -14.98
N GLU A 38 10.91 -7.75 -16.14
CA GLU A 38 10.33 -8.70 -17.11
C GLU A 38 11.37 -9.68 -17.68
N GLU A 39 12.61 -9.23 -17.90
CA GLU A 39 13.74 -10.07 -18.35
C GLU A 39 14.36 -10.89 -17.19
N GLY A 40 13.87 -10.75 -15.96
CA GLY A 40 14.33 -11.52 -14.80
C GLY A 40 15.64 -11.02 -14.17
N HIS A 41 16.02 -9.77 -14.43
CA HIS A 41 17.24 -9.12 -13.94
C HIS A 41 17.06 -8.39 -12.60
N ILE A 42 16.26 -8.98 -11.69
CA ILE A 42 15.90 -8.34 -10.42
C ILE A 42 17.10 -8.13 -9.48
N ASN A 43 18.07 -9.05 -9.47
CA ASN A 43 19.26 -8.93 -8.62
C ASN A 43 20.14 -7.75 -9.08
N GLN A 44 20.35 -7.60 -10.39
CA GLN A 44 21.10 -6.45 -10.92
C GLN A 44 20.37 -5.14 -10.65
N LEU A 45 19.05 -5.13 -10.75
CA LEU A 45 18.24 -3.96 -10.40
C LEU A 45 18.38 -3.61 -8.91
N LEU A 46 18.41 -4.61 -8.02
CA LEU A 46 18.61 -4.42 -6.59
C LEU A 46 19.97 -3.80 -6.28
N GLU A 47 21.04 -4.30 -6.91
CA GLU A 47 22.39 -3.72 -6.80
C GLU A 47 22.43 -2.26 -7.26
N ILE A 48 21.72 -1.92 -8.34
CA ILE A 48 21.61 -0.53 -8.82
C ILE A 48 20.89 0.34 -7.79
N ILE A 49 19.80 -0.12 -7.20
CA ILE A 49 19.01 0.65 -6.24
C ILE A 49 19.76 0.86 -4.93
N GLN A 50 20.48 -0.15 -4.44
CA GLN A 50 21.28 -0.08 -3.20
C GLN A 50 22.56 0.75 -3.35
N ASN A 51 22.96 1.10 -4.58
CA ASN A 51 24.18 1.86 -4.79
C ASN A 51 24.01 3.31 -4.31
N GLU A 52 24.80 3.72 -3.33
CA GLU A 52 24.78 5.08 -2.77
C GLU A 52 24.95 6.18 -3.82
N LYS A 53 25.65 5.93 -4.93
CA LYS A 53 25.79 6.89 -6.03
C LYS A 53 24.46 7.21 -6.72
N ASN A 54 23.48 6.33 -6.60
CA ASN A 54 22.18 6.45 -7.24
C ASN A 54 21.12 7.03 -6.32
N LYS A 55 21.45 7.32 -5.05
CA LYS A 55 20.49 7.69 -4.01
C LYS A 55 19.56 8.84 -4.40
N VAL A 56 20.08 9.90 -5.02
CA VAL A 56 19.26 11.04 -5.46
C VAL A 56 18.28 10.64 -6.57
N ILE A 57 18.72 9.78 -7.48
CA ILE A 57 17.88 9.26 -8.57
C ILE A 57 16.80 8.35 -8.00
N ILE A 58 17.16 7.40 -7.13
CA ILE A 58 16.21 6.48 -6.50
C ILE A 58 15.19 7.24 -5.64
N LYS A 59 15.64 8.24 -4.89
CA LYS A 59 14.75 9.11 -4.10
C LYS A 59 13.66 9.73 -4.98
N ASN A 60 13.99 10.20 -6.19
CA ASN A 60 13.05 10.94 -7.03
C ASN A 60 12.30 10.06 -8.04
N MET A 61 12.96 9.10 -8.65
CA MET A 61 12.44 8.28 -9.75
C MET A 61 12.11 6.85 -9.34
N GLY A 62 12.64 6.36 -8.20
CA GLY A 62 12.52 4.96 -7.78
C GLY A 62 11.09 4.48 -7.62
N TRP A 63 10.17 5.36 -7.22
CA TRP A 63 8.75 5.04 -7.04
C TRP A 63 8.08 4.53 -8.33
N ASN A 64 8.59 4.90 -9.51
CA ASN A 64 8.09 4.42 -10.80
C ASN A 64 8.24 2.89 -10.97
N LEU A 65 9.11 2.25 -10.20
CA LEU A 65 9.32 0.79 -10.25
C LEU A 65 8.35 0.01 -9.36
N VAL A 66 7.60 0.70 -8.48
CA VAL A 66 6.70 0.06 -7.51
C VAL A 66 5.60 -0.72 -8.23
N GLY A 67 4.97 -0.13 -9.25
CA GLY A 67 3.95 -0.82 -10.04
C GLY A 67 4.44 -2.12 -10.68
N PRO A 68 5.53 -2.09 -11.48
CA PRO A 68 6.14 -3.31 -12.03
C PRO A 68 6.49 -4.39 -10.99
N VAL A 69 7.05 -3.99 -9.84
CA VAL A 69 7.40 -4.90 -8.73
C VAL A 69 6.15 -5.54 -8.11
N VAL A 70 5.13 -4.73 -7.82
CA VAL A 70 3.87 -5.19 -7.22
C VAL A 70 3.12 -6.14 -8.14
N ARG A 71 3.06 -5.84 -9.44
CA ARG A 71 2.46 -6.75 -10.44
C ARG A 71 3.16 -8.11 -10.44
N HIS A 72 4.50 -8.13 -10.36
CA HIS A 72 5.24 -9.39 -10.25
C HIS A 72 5.00 -10.14 -8.94
N LEU A 73 4.80 -9.45 -7.82
CA LEU A 73 4.44 -10.05 -6.54
C LEU A 73 3.06 -10.73 -6.56
N LEU A 74 2.13 -10.19 -7.35
CA LEU A 74 0.78 -10.74 -7.49
C LEU A 74 0.70 -11.91 -8.49
N CYS A 75 1.55 -11.94 -9.52
CA CYS A 75 1.53 -13.02 -10.51
C CYS A 75 2.31 -14.28 -10.12
N ASN A 76 3.30 -14.17 -9.21
CA ASN A 76 4.26 -15.24 -8.93
C ASN A 76 3.93 -16.05 -7.68
N ASP A 77 2.98 -17.00 -7.79
CA ASP A 77 2.60 -17.89 -6.68
C ASP A 77 3.55 -19.08 -6.48
N LYS A 78 4.54 -19.31 -7.36
CA LYS A 78 5.20 -20.63 -7.48
C LYS A 78 6.71 -20.68 -7.15
N GLU A 79 7.40 -19.56 -7.01
CA GLU A 79 8.83 -19.53 -6.69
C GLU A 79 9.12 -18.66 -5.46
N ASP A 80 9.16 -19.30 -4.28
CA ASP A 80 9.33 -18.67 -2.98
C ASP A 80 10.59 -17.77 -2.91
N ASP A 81 11.68 -18.18 -3.56
CA ASP A 81 12.94 -17.43 -3.54
C ASP A 81 12.88 -16.13 -4.35
N LYS A 82 12.23 -16.12 -5.53
CA LYS A 82 12.06 -14.88 -6.31
C LYS A 82 11.10 -13.93 -5.62
N ARG A 83 10.03 -14.45 -5.02
CA ARG A 83 9.06 -13.63 -4.28
C ARG A 83 9.73 -12.86 -3.15
N LYS A 84 10.64 -13.49 -2.40
CA LYS A 84 11.43 -12.82 -1.35
C LYS A 84 12.26 -11.65 -1.89
N VAL A 85 12.87 -11.80 -3.07
CA VAL A 85 13.67 -10.73 -3.69
C VAL A 85 12.77 -9.56 -4.11
N TYR A 86 11.59 -9.83 -4.67
CA TYR A 86 10.64 -8.76 -5.00
C TYR A 86 10.05 -8.07 -3.76
N SER A 87 9.80 -8.81 -2.68
CA SER A 87 9.39 -8.21 -1.40
C SER A 87 10.48 -7.30 -0.85
N LEU A 88 11.73 -7.77 -0.83
CA LEU A 88 12.88 -6.94 -0.44
C LEU A 88 13.03 -5.70 -1.33
N MET A 89 12.77 -5.83 -2.63
CA MET A 89 12.78 -4.70 -3.55
C MET A 89 11.71 -3.67 -3.17
N LEU A 90 10.48 -4.12 -2.89
CA LEU A 90 9.39 -3.23 -2.46
C LEU A 90 9.76 -2.51 -1.16
N ASP A 91 10.28 -3.23 -0.16
CA ASP A 91 10.71 -2.66 1.11
C ASP A 91 11.78 -1.58 0.91
N LEU A 92 12.76 -1.85 0.04
CA LEU A 92 13.82 -0.90 -0.28
C LEU A 92 13.29 0.34 -1.00
N LEU A 93 12.35 0.19 -1.93
CA LEU A 93 11.70 1.32 -2.59
C LEU A 93 10.91 2.16 -1.58
N VAL A 94 10.18 1.51 -0.66
CA VAL A 94 9.48 2.18 0.45
C VAL A 94 10.45 2.92 1.36
N GLU A 95 11.65 2.38 1.56
CA GLU A 95 12.69 3.01 2.36
C GLU A 95 13.25 4.28 1.71
N LEU A 96 13.67 4.16 0.45
CA LEU A 96 14.54 5.13 -0.22
C LEU A 96 13.79 6.22 -1.01
N CYS A 97 12.58 5.95 -1.48
CA CYS A 97 11.86 6.87 -2.35
C CYS A 97 11.26 8.05 -1.59
N ASN A 98 10.99 9.13 -2.33
CA ASN A 98 10.24 10.27 -1.82
C ASN A 98 8.83 9.82 -1.39
N PRO A 99 8.45 10.02 -0.11
CA PRO A 99 7.20 9.47 0.41
C PRO A 99 5.95 10.12 -0.20
N LYS A 100 6.05 11.32 -0.77
CA LYS A 100 4.90 11.99 -1.41
C LYS A 100 4.50 11.31 -2.71
N GLU A 101 5.44 11.14 -3.62
CA GLU A 101 5.20 10.46 -4.90
C GLU A 101 4.89 8.99 -4.70
N LEU A 102 5.59 8.35 -3.76
CA LEU A 102 5.36 6.96 -3.42
C LEU A 102 3.95 6.71 -2.86
N LEU A 103 3.44 7.61 -2.01
CA LEU A 103 2.05 7.52 -1.53
C LEU A 103 1.07 7.50 -2.71
N LEU A 104 1.22 8.41 -3.66
CA LEU A 104 0.33 8.50 -4.82
C LEU A 104 0.43 7.25 -5.70
N GLY A 105 1.63 6.78 -5.98
CA GLY A 105 1.85 5.56 -6.77
C GLY A 105 1.26 4.31 -6.10
N LEU A 106 1.35 4.18 -4.77
CA LEU A 106 0.73 3.07 -4.04
C LEU A 106 -0.81 3.13 -4.10
N LEU A 107 -1.39 4.33 -4.00
CA LEU A 107 -2.83 4.51 -4.06
C LEU A 107 -3.40 4.23 -5.44
N GLU A 108 -2.69 4.62 -6.51
CA GLU A 108 -3.06 4.29 -7.89
C GLU A 108 -3.13 2.77 -8.09
N LEU A 109 -2.15 2.03 -7.56
CA LEU A 109 -2.14 0.57 -7.63
C LEU A 109 -3.29 -0.08 -6.86
N ILE A 110 -3.70 0.52 -5.73
CA ILE A 110 -4.87 0.05 -4.98
C ILE A 110 -6.16 0.31 -5.75
N GLU A 111 -6.24 1.40 -6.51
CA GLU A 111 -7.44 1.78 -7.27
C GLU A 111 -7.63 1.01 -8.58
N GLU A 112 -6.55 0.51 -9.18
CA GLU A 112 -6.54 -0.19 -10.48
C GLU A 112 -7.33 -1.53 -10.55
N PRO A 113 -7.21 -2.47 -9.59
CA PRO A 113 -7.77 -3.81 -9.75
C PRO A 113 -9.28 -3.90 -9.51
N SER A 114 -9.87 -5.02 -9.95
CA SER A 114 -11.30 -5.31 -9.77
C SER A 114 -11.55 -6.75 -9.33
N GLY A 115 -12.73 -6.99 -8.74
CA GLY A 115 -13.15 -8.31 -8.29
C GLY A 115 -12.22 -8.89 -7.21
N LYS A 116 -11.81 -10.15 -7.36
CA LYS A 116 -11.00 -10.87 -6.36
C LYS A 116 -9.58 -10.29 -6.19
N GLN A 117 -9.06 -9.55 -7.17
CA GLN A 117 -7.70 -8.99 -7.09
C GLN A 117 -7.62 -7.80 -6.12
N ILE A 118 -8.76 -7.17 -5.80
CA ILE A 118 -8.83 -6.05 -4.84
C ILE A 118 -8.27 -6.49 -3.48
N SER A 119 -8.65 -7.66 -2.96
CA SER A 119 -8.15 -8.09 -1.66
C SER A 119 -6.65 -8.39 -1.68
N GLN A 120 -6.16 -8.98 -2.76
CA GLN A 120 -4.73 -9.27 -2.92
C GLN A 120 -3.88 -8.00 -2.91
N ILE A 121 -4.27 -6.96 -3.65
CA ILE A 121 -3.53 -5.70 -3.66
C ILE A 121 -3.60 -5.00 -2.30
N ILE A 122 -4.78 -4.96 -1.67
CA ILE A 122 -4.97 -4.29 -0.38
C ILE A 122 -4.06 -4.96 0.65
N LEU A 123 -4.15 -6.27 0.79
CA LEU A 123 -3.36 -7.03 1.76
C LEU A 123 -1.85 -6.88 1.52
N LEU A 124 -1.41 -6.80 0.26
CA LEU A 124 -0.01 -6.61 -0.08
C LEU A 124 0.49 -5.19 0.26
N LEU A 125 -0.32 -4.16 0.04
CA LEU A 125 0.12 -2.76 0.09
C LEU A 125 -0.21 -2.03 1.41
N LEU A 126 -1.00 -2.61 2.32
CA LEU A 126 -1.35 -1.96 3.59
C LEU A 126 -0.11 -1.58 4.43
N GLN A 127 0.85 -2.49 4.60
CA GLN A 127 2.06 -2.20 5.39
C GLN A 127 3.00 -1.20 4.71
N PRO A 128 3.29 -1.32 3.39
CA PRO A 128 4.00 -0.28 2.64
C PRO A 128 3.33 1.10 2.80
N LEU A 129 2.02 1.17 2.62
CA LEU A 129 1.25 2.40 2.72
C LEU A 129 1.34 3.02 4.12
N GLN A 130 1.22 2.21 5.18
CA GLN A 130 1.36 2.69 6.56
C GLN A 130 2.75 3.29 6.80
N THR A 131 3.79 2.59 6.34
CA THR A 131 5.19 3.02 6.49
C THR A 131 5.45 4.35 5.77
N VAL A 132 4.90 4.52 4.57
CA VAL A 132 5.04 5.76 3.80
C VAL A 132 4.32 6.93 4.49
N ILE A 133 3.10 6.70 4.96
CA ILE A 133 2.31 7.73 5.67
C ILE A 133 3.03 8.18 6.95
N GLN A 134 3.62 7.26 7.70
CA GLN A 134 4.38 7.58 8.91
C GLN A 134 5.60 8.49 8.65
N LYS A 135 6.17 8.46 7.44
CA LYS A 135 7.28 9.34 7.02
C LYS A 135 6.83 10.74 6.60
N LEU A 136 5.53 10.98 6.40
CA LEU A 136 5.01 12.26 5.92
C LEU A 136 4.72 13.22 7.08
N HIS A 137 4.91 14.52 6.81
CA HIS A 137 4.62 15.58 7.78
C HIS A 137 3.12 15.93 7.88
N ASN A 138 2.38 15.92 6.76
CA ASN A 138 0.93 16.17 6.74
C ASN A 138 0.17 14.84 6.83
N LYS A 139 0.26 14.20 7.99
CA LYS A 139 -0.35 12.88 8.22
C LYS A 139 -1.87 12.87 8.05
N PRO A 140 -2.67 13.84 8.56
CA PRO A 140 -4.12 13.74 8.49
C PRO A 140 -4.64 13.65 7.05
N TYR A 141 -4.14 14.49 6.16
CA TYR A 141 -4.52 14.46 4.75
C TYR A 141 -4.14 13.13 4.08
N SER A 142 -2.92 12.64 4.32
CA SER A 142 -2.45 11.38 3.75
C SER A 142 -3.22 10.16 4.27
N VAL A 143 -3.55 10.14 5.57
CA VAL A 143 -4.41 9.10 6.18
C VAL A 143 -5.81 9.15 5.58
N GLY A 144 -6.42 10.34 5.50
CA GLY A 144 -7.76 10.51 4.93
C GLY A 144 -7.85 10.05 3.47
N LEU A 145 -6.85 10.42 2.66
CA LEU A 145 -6.74 9.97 1.28
C LEU A 145 -6.63 8.45 1.19
N ALA A 146 -5.69 7.86 1.94
CA ALA A 146 -5.48 6.41 1.98
C ALA A 146 -6.73 5.64 2.42
N LEU A 147 -7.37 6.06 3.51
CA LEU A 147 -8.59 5.43 4.02
C LEU A 147 -9.75 5.57 3.03
N SER A 148 -9.85 6.70 2.33
CA SER A 148 -10.89 6.89 1.32
C SER A 148 -10.70 5.95 0.13
N THR A 149 -9.48 5.78 -0.38
CA THR A 149 -9.16 4.86 -1.50
C THR A 149 -9.29 3.40 -1.08
N LEU A 150 -8.79 3.03 0.10
CA LEU A 150 -8.95 1.67 0.63
C LEU A 150 -10.41 1.31 0.80
N TRP A 151 -11.22 2.20 1.39
CA TRP A 151 -12.64 1.96 1.56
C TRP A 151 -13.39 1.92 0.23
N SER A 152 -13.08 2.80 -0.73
CA SER A 152 -13.77 2.80 -2.03
C SER A 152 -13.61 1.45 -2.72
N GLN A 153 -12.41 0.89 -2.72
CA GLN A 153 -12.12 -0.43 -3.28
C GLN A 153 -12.73 -1.57 -2.45
N LEU A 154 -12.59 -1.54 -1.12
CA LEU A 154 -13.18 -2.54 -0.23
C LEU A 154 -14.70 -2.62 -0.40
N SER A 155 -15.37 -1.47 -0.62
CA SER A 155 -16.82 -1.39 -0.77
C SER A 155 -17.36 -2.04 -2.05
N LEU A 156 -16.49 -2.36 -3.01
CA LEU A 156 -16.83 -3.09 -4.24
C LEU A 156 -16.87 -4.61 -4.02
N LEU A 157 -16.29 -5.11 -2.93
CA LEU A 157 -16.28 -6.53 -2.61
C LEU A 157 -17.66 -6.99 -2.08
N PRO A 158 -18.15 -8.17 -2.50
CA PRO A 158 -19.42 -8.68 -2.01
C PRO A 158 -19.33 -9.03 -0.52
N VAL A 159 -20.33 -8.60 0.25
CA VAL A 159 -20.44 -8.92 1.67
C VAL A 159 -20.95 -10.36 1.83
N PRO A 160 -20.21 -11.26 2.53
CA PRO A 160 -20.63 -12.63 2.73
C PRO A 160 -21.82 -12.69 3.71
N TYR A 161 -22.76 -13.60 3.45
CA TYR A 161 -24.01 -13.74 4.21
C TYR A 161 -24.21 -15.14 4.79
N SER A 162 -23.34 -16.11 4.46
CA SER A 162 -23.38 -17.46 5.05
C SER A 162 -22.08 -17.82 5.76
N LYS A 163 -22.15 -18.78 6.69
CA LYS A 163 -20.98 -19.37 7.36
C LYS A 163 -19.92 -19.84 6.36
N GLU A 164 -20.36 -20.52 5.30
CA GLU A 164 -19.47 -21.04 4.26
C GLU A 164 -18.76 -19.93 3.50
N GLN A 165 -19.47 -18.83 3.19
CA GLN A 165 -18.87 -17.67 2.50
C GLN A 165 -17.88 -16.93 3.38
N ILE A 166 -18.17 -16.79 4.69
CA ILE A 166 -17.25 -16.17 5.65
C ILE A 166 -15.99 -17.03 5.81
N GLN A 167 -16.14 -18.37 5.86
CA GLN A 167 -15.01 -19.28 5.98
C GLN A 167 -14.16 -19.34 4.71
N THR A 168 -14.80 -19.34 3.54
CA THR A 168 -14.10 -19.38 2.25
C THR A 168 -13.44 -18.04 1.93
N ASP A 169 -14.11 -16.93 2.32
CA ASP A 169 -13.73 -15.55 2.03
C ASP A 169 -13.24 -15.37 0.58
N ASP A 170 -14.06 -15.85 -0.36
CA ASP A 170 -13.71 -16.01 -1.78
C ASP A 170 -13.18 -14.73 -2.45
N TYR A 171 -13.62 -13.58 -1.94
CA TYR A 171 -13.27 -12.25 -2.40
C TYR A 171 -12.28 -11.54 -1.46
N GLY A 172 -11.98 -12.11 -0.29
CA GLY A 172 -11.02 -11.60 0.68
C GLY A 172 -11.50 -10.41 1.52
N LEU A 173 -12.82 -10.16 1.58
CA LEU A 173 -13.37 -9.02 2.33
C LEU A 173 -13.08 -9.16 3.83
N CYS A 174 -13.28 -10.34 4.41
CA CYS A 174 -13.08 -10.55 5.84
C CYS A 174 -11.61 -10.37 6.23
N GLN A 175 -10.69 -10.90 5.42
CA GLN A 175 -9.25 -10.72 5.60
C GLN A 175 -8.86 -9.24 5.49
N CYS A 176 -9.36 -8.53 4.49
CA CYS A 176 -9.11 -7.09 4.34
C CYS A 176 -9.65 -6.28 5.52
N CYS A 177 -10.87 -6.55 5.99
CA CYS A 177 -11.42 -5.88 7.18
C CYS A 177 -10.51 -6.06 8.40
N LYS A 178 -10.03 -7.29 8.65
CA LYS A 178 -9.10 -7.56 9.76
C LYS A 178 -7.78 -6.80 9.59
N ALA A 179 -7.20 -6.84 8.38
CA ALA A 179 -5.94 -6.16 8.09
C ALA A 179 -6.07 -4.61 8.17
N LEU A 180 -7.23 -4.07 7.82
CA LEU A 180 -7.52 -2.64 7.92
C LEU A 180 -7.54 -2.16 9.38
N ILE A 181 -8.00 -2.97 10.32
CA ILE A 181 -7.91 -2.62 11.75
C ILE A 181 -6.45 -2.46 12.17
N GLU A 182 -5.58 -3.42 11.81
CA GLU A 182 -4.14 -3.33 12.11
C GLU A 182 -3.48 -2.14 11.42
N PHE A 183 -3.92 -1.79 10.21
CA PHE A 183 -3.46 -0.59 9.50
C PHE A 183 -3.83 0.71 10.22
N ILE A 184 -5.04 0.79 10.78
CA ILE A 184 -5.57 2.01 11.39
C ILE A 184 -5.05 2.23 12.81
N LYS A 185 -4.79 1.14 13.52
CA LYS A 185 -4.47 1.15 14.95
C LYS A 185 -3.37 2.16 15.36
N PRO A 186 -2.22 2.27 14.67
CA PRO A 186 -1.21 3.26 15.05
C PRO A 186 -1.70 4.72 14.96
N PHE A 187 -2.60 5.02 14.03
CA PHE A 187 -3.16 6.37 13.87
C PHE A 187 -4.21 6.70 14.95
N VAL A 188 -4.98 5.70 15.40
CA VAL A 188 -5.91 5.85 16.53
C VAL A 188 -5.15 6.03 17.84
N GLU A 189 -4.08 5.26 18.04
CA GLU A 189 -3.19 5.40 19.20
C GLU A 189 -2.51 6.79 19.22
N GLU A 190 -2.13 7.33 18.06
CA GLU A 190 -1.58 8.69 17.92
C GLU A 190 -2.56 9.76 18.40
N VAL A 191 -3.85 9.66 18.04
CA VAL A 191 -4.89 10.59 18.52
C VAL A 191 -5.18 10.39 20.01
N SER A 192 -5.15 9.15 20.50
CA SER A 192 -5.52 8.82 21.89
C SER A 192 -4.46 9.24 22.91
N ASN A 193 -3.18 9.21 22.53
CA ASN A 193 -2.05 9.51 23.41
C ASN A 193 -1.69 11.01 23.48
N ASN A 194 -2.15 11.82 22.52
CA ASN A 194 -1.81 13.23 22.44
C ASN A 194 -2.65 14.08 23.42
N LYS A 195 -2.16 14.23 24.65
CA LYS A 195 -2.72 15.13 25.70
C LYS A 195 -2.13 16.55 25.71
N GLU A 196 -1.17 16.90 24.86
CA GLU A 196 -0.44 18.18 24.94
C GLU A 196 -0.58 19.09 23.69
N ASN A 197 -1.45 20.09 23.83
CA ASN A 197 -1.57 21.47 23.29
C ASN A 197 -0.71 22.06 22.13
N SER A 198 0.13 21.35 21.38
CA SER A 198 0.89 21.98 20.25
C SER A 198 0.45 21.55 18.84
N LEU A 199 -0.39 20.53 18.70
CA LEU A 199 -0.90 20.00 17.41
C LEU A 199 -2.42 19.80 17.37
N GLU A 200 -3.18 20.50 18.23
CA GLU A 200 -4.64 20.34 18.34
C GLU A 200 -5.35 20.32 16.98
N ASN A 201 -4.97 21.21 16.05
CA ASN A 201 -5.61 21.28 14.73
C ASN A 201 -5.30 20.07 13.83
N GLU A 202 -4.07 19.54 13.84
CA GLU A 202 -3.73 18.35 13.03
C GLU A 202 -4.32 17.07 13.63
N ASN A 203 -4.35 16.96 14.97
CA ASN A 203 -5.00 15.83 15.64
C ASN A 203 -6.52 15.83 15.44
N GLU A 204 -7.17 16.99 15.50
CA GLU A 204 -8.60 17.09 15.21
C GLU A 204 -8.90 16.74 13.74
N LYS A 205 -8.06 17.16 12.79
CA LYS A 205 -8.18 16.71 11.39
C LYS A 205 -8.00 15.20 11.26
N LEU A 206 -7.01 14.61 11.94
CA LEU A 206 -6.78 13.16 11.91
C LEU A 206 -7.98 12.41 12.47
N LYS A 207 -8.53 12.89 13.59
CA LYS A 207 -9.75 12.36 14.20
C LYS A 207 -10.95 12.47 13.27
N ASP A 208 -11.12 13.59 12.57
CA ASP A 208 -12.19 13.78 11.57
C ASP A 208 -12.06 12.77 10.42
N GLU A 209 -10.85 12.56 9.88
CA GLU A 209 -10.61 11.56 8.84
C GLU A 209 -10.86 10.12 9.31
N LEU A 210 -10.45 9.78 10.54
CA LEU A 210 -10.72 8.47 11.15
C LEU A 210 -12.23 8.26 11.36
N LEU A 211 -12.95 9.26 11.87
CA LEU A 211 -14.40 9.18 12.05
C LEU A 211 -15.14 9.04 10.72
N LYS A 212 -14.72 9.78 9.68
CA LYS A 212 -15.25 9.60 8.31
C LYS A 212 -15.10 8.16 7.85
N PHE A 213 -13.94 7.55 8.10
CA PHE A 213 -13.74 6.13 7.79
C PHE A 213 -14.63 5.20 8.62
N CYS A 214 -14.82 5.46 9.91
CA CYS A 214 -15.77 4.70 10.74
C CYS A 214 -17.19 4.77 10.19
N PHE A 215 -17.69 5.96 9.85
CA PHE A 215 -19.03 6.12 9.25
C PHE A 215 -19.16 5.43 7.90
N LYS A 216 -18.11 5.50 7.07
CA LYS A 216 -18.03 4.76 5.80
C LYS A 216 -18.11 3.25 6.04
N SER A 217 -17.35 2.73 7.00
CA SER A 217 -17.31 1.32 7.38
C SER A 217 -18.63 0.80 7.95
N LEU A 218 -19.32 1.63 8.75
CA LEU A 218 -20.67 1.37 9.24
C LEU A 218 -21.68 1.29 8.09
N LYS A 219 -21.55 2.15 7.08
CA LYS A 219 -22.41 2.12 5.88
C LYS A 219 -22.12 0.91 4.99
N SER A 220 -20.86 0.54 4.81
CA SER A 220 -20.43 -0.65 4.08
C SER A 220 -19.03 -1.06 4.56
N PRO A 221 -18.78 -2.34 4.89
CA PRO A 221 -19.66 -3.49 4.67
C PRO A 221 -20.70 -3.75 5.78
N LEU A 222 -20.65 -3.04 6.91
CA LEU A 222 -21.35 -3.45 8.13
C LEU A 222 -22.88 -3.35 8.06
N LEU A 223 -23.44 -2.40 7.33
CA LEU A 223 -24.90 -2.26 7.18
C LEU A 223 -25.55 -3.51 6.53
N THR A 224 -24.81 -4.19 5.65
CA THR A 224 -25.30 -5.37 4.93
C THR A 224 -24.73 -6.68 5.48
N ALA A 225 -23.90 -6.63 6.52
CA ALA A 225 -23.33 -7.80 7.15
C ALA A 225 -24.40 -8.61 7.89
N GLN A 226 -24.36 -9.93 7.74
CA GLN A 226 -25.17 -10.83 8.56
C GLN A 226 -24.30 -11.43 9.66
N PHE A 227 -24.67 -11.16 10.91
CA PHE A 227 -23.98 -11.71 12.06
C PHE A 227 -24.54 -13.07 12.41
N ILE A 228 -23.65 -14.05 12.54
CA ILE A 228 -24.04 -15.39 12.92
C ILE A 228 -24.34 -15.42 14.42
N GLU A 229 -25.55 -15.87 14.79
CA GLU A 229 -25.87 -16.21 16.17
C GLU A 229 -24.96 -17.36 16.64
N GLN A 230 -24.35 -17.15 17.80
CA GLN A 230 -23.21 -17.88 18.38
C GLN A 230 -23.09 -19.36 18.01
N SER A 231 -21.89 -19.77 17.60
CA SER A 231 -21.39 -21.13 17.76
C SER A 231 -20.05 -21.03 18.46
N GLU A 232 -19.85 -21.80 19.52
CA GLU A 232 -18.67 -21.86 20.40
C GLU A 232 -17.35 -22.30 19.72
N ALA A 233 -17.26 -22.22 18.39
CA ALA A 233 -16.06 -22.53 17.64
C ALA A 233 -15.11 -21.32 17.64
N ALA A 234 -13.86 -21.56 17.99
CA ALA A 234 -12.81 -20.61 18.36
C ALA A 234 -12.31 -19.63 17.26
N GLY A 235 -13.18 -19.16 16.36
CA GLY A 235 -12.91 -18.06 15.43
C GLY A 235 -14.11 -17.14 15.39
N GLY A 236 -14.04 -16.00 16.08
CA GLY A 236 -15.11 -15.00 16.07
C GLY A 236 -15.43 -14.53 14.65
N ASP A 237 -16.69 -14.18 14.42
CA ASP A 237 -17.16 -13.58 13.17
C ASP A 237 -16.28 -12.36 12.79
N PRO A 238 -15.55 -12.38 11.65
CA PRO A 238 -14.64 -11.31 11.27
C PRO A 238 -15.32 -9.95 11.11
N LEU A 239 -16.57 -9.92 10.67
CA LEU A 239 -17.34 -8.68 10.54
C LEU A 239 -17.80 -8.18 11.91
N ARG A 240 -18.03 -9.08 12.86
CA ARG A 240 -18.29 -8.72 14.25
C ARG A 240 -17.06 -8.12 14.92
N TYR A 241 -15.88 -8.70 14.68
CA TYR A 241 -14.61 -8.12 15.12
C TYR A 241 -14.39 -6.75 14.49
N PHE A 242 -14.61 -6.62 13.18
CA PHE A 242 -14.49 -5.34 12.49
C PHE A 242 -15.45 -4.29 13.08
N ALA A 243 -16.70 -4.66 13.35
CA ALA A 243 -17.66 -3.77 13.98
C ALA A 243 -17.24 -3.35 15.40
N SER A 244 -16.70 -4.26 16.21
CA SER A 244 -16.27 -3.94 17.58
C SER A 244 -15.05 -3.03 17.65
N GLU A 245 -14.19 -3.05 16.63
CA GLU A 245 -13.01 -2.19 16.57
C GLU A 245 -13.31 -0.81 15.95
N ILE A 246 -14.44 -0.67 15.24
CA ILE A 246 -14.87 0.58 14.59
C ILE A 246 -15.77 1.45 15.49
N ILE A 247 -16.53 0.83 16.41
CA ILE A 247 -17.52 1.46 17.30
C ILE A 247 -16.89 1.73 18.67
#